data_AF-M6GSR5-F1
#
_entry.id   AF-M6GSR5-F1
#
_cell.length_a   1.000
_cell.length_b   1.000
_cell.length_c   1.000
_cell.angle_alpha   90.00
_cell.angle_beta   90.00
_cell.angle_gamma   90.00
#
_symmetry.space_group_name_H-M   'P 1'
#
loop_
_entity.id
_entity.type
_entity.pdbx_description
1 polymer ?
#
loop_
_entity_poly.entity_id
_entity_poly.type
_entity_poly.pdbx_seq_one_letter_code
_entity_poly.pdbx_strand_id
1 'polypeptide(L)'
;MDFRVKTIENIRNGNEMNTSKYKINETSSNVYKIIIFVLFFSIFFSPGIAEEKQIKKYVLISEGKLNVREKPKDGKVLFQLEKGESVFVKENSSSDGWVEILTKSGTKGFVSTEFLSKKSPEELENAKLFGSVHTDTQGSRFRSLAIRTNDGWVPAGPGEYGEYEAETLYLEKKILKTKEKGIVYEQINVAGEFIPEKNDKAGCAEGYDVLKGNLNSYKKINTLKYSIFGIFGSKISDQVRSEKFIPSEKISKVLESTENSFFKKQHPKSEELKFLKQGNLYRIVSPKKEYVVVRYSIQIKAEEKSYHTSIYELENESLGKKIFEKFEVLHNEQAFYGGKYHFIDAFDLDEDGAPILIWHHNGYDGFVNEFSKVKNDKVEPMFLTGGDAC
;
A
#
# COMPACT_ATOMS: atom_id res chain seq x y z
N MET A 1 15.04 19.62 51.38
CA MET A 1 14.48 20.95 51.70
C MET A 1 12.98 20.79 51.75
N ASP A 2 12.43 20.97 52.96
CA ASP A 2 11.02 21.19 53.25
C ASP A 2 10.34 22.06 52.21
N PHE A 3 9.03 21.85 51.98
CA PHE A 3 8.07 22.91 52.31
C PHE A 3 6.66 22.33 52.50
N ARG A 4 6.24 22.34 53.76
CA ARG A 4 4.85 22.37 54.19
C ARG A 4 4.19 23.69 53.75
N VAL A 5 2.93 23.56 53.32
CA VAL A 5 1.74 24.34 53.74
C VAL A 5 1.89 25.83 54.02
N LYS A 6 1.12 26.65 53.29
CA LYS A 6 0.36 27.77 53.89
C LYS A 6 -1.04 27.89 53.27
N THR A 7 -2.01 27.71 54.16
CA THR A 7 -3.45 27.97 54.05
C THR A 7 -3.73 29.48 54.13
N ILE A 8 -4.94 29.87 53.69
CA ILE A 8 -5.92 30.83 54.29
C ILE A 8 -6.80 31.35 53.13
N GLU A 9 -8.03 30.85 53.01
CA GLU A 9 -9.33 31.53 53.32
C GLU A 9 -9.62 32.75 52.42
N ASN A 10 -10.82 33.08 51.98
CA ASN A 10 -12.19 32.71 52.29
C ASN A 10 -13.03 33.28 51.12
N ILE A 11 -14.15 32.66 50.76
CA ILE A 11 -15.48 33.30 50.63
C ILE A 11 -16.47 32.26 50.09
N ARG A 12 -17.57 32.22 50.82
CA ARG A 12 -18.66 31.26 50.87
C ARG A 12 -19.86 31.86 50.12
N ASN A 13 -20.63 30.99 49.46
CA ASN A 13 -22.10 30.99 49.32
C ASN A 13 -22.43 30.18 48.04
N GLY A 14 -23.27 29.17 48.02
CA GLY A 14 -24.16 28.57 49.01
C GLY A 14 -25.11 27.68 48.22
N ASN A 15 -25.10 26.37 48.46
CA ASN A 15 -26.09 25.42 47.96
C ASN A 15 -26.61 24.65 49.18
N GLU A 16 -27.89 24.81 49.48
CA GLU A 16 -28.61 24.01 50.46
C GLU A 16 -29.23 22.79 49.78
N MET A 17 -28.99 21.63 50.36
CA MET A 17 -29.76 20.41 50.17
C MET A 17 -30.24 20.00 51.55
N ASN A 18 -31.55 19.74 51.70
CA ASN A 18 -32.12 19.28 52.96
C ASN A 18 -32.37 17.77 52.94
N THR A 19 -31.98 17.17 54.06
CA THR A 19 -31.97 15.75 54.51
C THR A 19 -33.39 15.16 54.69
N SER A 20 -33.71 13.91 55.05
CA SER A 20 -33.08 12.62 55.42
C SER A 20 -34.21 11.56 55.38
N LYS A 21 -33.91 10.25 55.43
CA LYS A 21 -34.59 9.27 56.32
C LYS A 21 -33.88 7.91 56.35
N TYR A 22 -33.34 7.60 57.54
CA TYR A 22 -33.11 6.32 58.27
C TYR A 22 -32.65 5.03 57.57
N LYS A 23 -31.55 4.47 58.11
CA LYS A 23 -31.11 3.07 58.06
C LYS A 23 -31.62 2.31 59.30
N ILE A 24 -32.11 1.09 59.13
CA ILE A 24 -31.94 -0.03 60.08
C ILE A 24 -31.81 -1.33 59.24
N ASN A 25 -30.72 -2.06 59.45
CA ASN A 25 -30.53 -3.46 59.01
C ASN A 25 -30.69 -4.36 60.23
N GLU A 26 -31.36 -5.52 60.10
CA GLU A 26 -30.85 -6.82 60.59
C GLU A 26 -31.74 -8.01 60.18
N THR A 27 -31.09 -8.94 59.45
CA THR A 27 -31.14 -10.42 59.56
C THR A 27 -32.47 -11.18 59.66
N SER A 28 -32.87 -11.84 58.57
CA SER A 28 -33.06 -13.31 58.46
C SER A 28 -33.95 -13.67 57.25
N SER A 29 -33.43 -14.50 56.34
CA SER A 29 -34.11 -15.32 55.32
C SER A 29 -33.26 -15.40 54.05
N ASN A 30 -32.17 -16.18 54.12
CA ASN A 30 -31.25 -16.38 52.99
C ASN A 30 -31.13 -17.87 52.58
N VAL A 31 -32.08 -18.71 52.99
CA VAL A 31 -32.02 -20.16 52.74
C VAL A 31 -32.93 -20.62 51.58
N TYR A 32 -33.97 -19.85 51.23
CA TYR A 32 -34.90 -20.22 50.15
C TYR A 32 -34.59 -19.63 48.76
N LYS A 33 -33.64 -18.68 48.65
CA LYS A 33 -33.24 -18.09 47.34
C LYS A 33 -32.08 -18.83 46.65
N ILE A 34 -31.37 -19.71 47.35
CA ILE A 34 -30.20 -20.41 46.78
C ILE A 34 -30.62 -21.68 46.03
N ILE A 35 -31.80 -22.26 46.30
CA ILE A 35 -32.23 -23.51 45.65
C ILE A 35 -32.94 -23.28 44.30
N ILE A 36 -33.46 -22.08 44.02
CA ILE A 36 -34.14 -21.77 42.74
C ILE A 36 -33.19 -21.19 41.69
N PHE A 37 -31.98 -20.75 42.06
CA PHE A 37 -30.97 -20.28 41.10
C PHE A 37 -30.05 -21.40 40.57
N VAL A 38 -30.17 -22.61 41.10
CA VAL A 38 -29.34 -23.78 40.75
C VAL A 38 -29.91 -24.60 39.57
N LEU A 39 -31.08 -24.27 39.02
CA LEU A 39 -31.73 -25.09 37.97
C LEU A 39 -32.02 -24.38 36.64
N PHE A 40 -31.55 -23.14 36.43
CA PHE A 40 -31.74 -22.42 35.15
C PHE A 40 -30.46 -21.87 34.51
N PHE A 41 -29.28 -22.22 35.03
CA PHE A 41 -27.97 -21.85 34.45
C PHE A 41 -27.12 -23.08 34.08
N SER A 42 -27.79 -24.14 33.64
CA SER A 42 -27.18 -25.29 32.94
C SER A 42 -27.68 -25.37 31.50
N ILE A 43 -27.78 -24.22 30.83
CA ILE A 43 -27.79 -24.18 29.37
C ILE A 43 -26.33 -24.19 28.92
N PHE A 44 -25.88 -25.38 28.53
CA PHE A 44 -24.78 -25.65 27.61
C PHE A 44 -23.92 -24.43 27.24
N PHE A 45 -22.91 -24.12 28.07
CA PHE A 45 -21.69 -23.52 27.55
C PHE A 45 -20.95 -24.60 26.77
N SER A 46 -21.42 -24.87 25.55
CA SER A 46 -20.52 -25.40 24.54
C SER A 46 -19.42 -24.35 24.37
N PRO A 47 -18.13 -24.65 24.56
CA PRO A 47 -17.10 -23.77 24.07
C PRO A 47 -17.39 -23.63 22.57
N GLY A 48 -17.79 -22.43 22.15
CA GLY A 48 -17.90 -22.12 20.74
C GLY A 48 -16.54 -22.42 20.14
N ILE A 49 -16.45 -23.49 19.36
CA ILE A 49 -15.38 -23.66 18.41
C ILE A 49 -15.49 -22.39 17.57
N ALA A 50 -14.54 -21.47 17.73
CA ALA A 50 -14.41 -20.34 16.83
C ALA A 50 -14.39 -20.95 15.42
N GLU A 51 -15.41 -20.64 14.62
CA GLU A 51 -15.47 -21.12 13.26
C GLU A 51 -14.25 -20.54 12.55
N GLU A 52 -13.26 -21.40 12.30
CA GLU A 52 -12.01 -21.03 11.68
C GLU A 52 -12.36 -20.40 10.33
N LYS A 53 -12.05 -19.11 10.15
CA LYS A 53 -12.51 -18.34 9.00
C LYS A 53 -11.88 -18.90 7.74
N GLN A 54 -12.65 -19.69 7.00
CA GLN A 54 -12.17 -20.33 5.78
C GLN A 54 -12.06 -19.31 4.65
N ILE A 55 -10.83 -19.09 4.15
CA ILE A 55 -10.57 -18.14 3.07
C ILE A 55 -10.73 -18.89 1.74
N LYS A 56 -11.77 -18.55 0.97
CA LYS A 56 -11.97 -19.10 -0.37
C LYS A 56 -10.90 -18.60 -1.34
N LYS A 57 -10.31 -19.52 -2.09
CA LYS A 57 -9.33 -19.29 -3.17
C LYS A 57 -9.72 -20.06 -4.43
N TYR A 58 -9.14 -19.70 -5.56
CA TYR A 58 -9.31 -20.36 -6.84
C TYR A 58 -7.99 -20.95 -7.32
N VAL A 59 -8.06 -22.12 -7.96
CA VAL A 59 -6.92 -22.76 -8.61
C VAL A 59 -6.57 -21.98 -9.86
N LEU A 60 -5.37 -21.41 -9.88
CA LEU A 60 -4.86 -20.58 -10.95
C LEU A 60 -3.62 -21.22 -11.58
N ILE A 61 -3.84 -22.01 -12.63
CA ILE A 61 -2.80 -22.69 -13.40
C ILE A 61 -2.92 -22.32 -14.88
N SER A 62 -1.79 -22.24 -15.58
CA SER A 62 -1.77 -21.94 -17.01
C SER A 62 -2.07 -23.17 -17.86
N GLU A 63 -1.57 -24.35 -17.46
CA GLU A 63 -1.69 -25.62 -18.18
C GLU A 63 -1.69 -26.80 -17.19
N GLY A 64 -2.27 -27.93 -17.59
CA GLY A 64 -2.31 -29.16 -16.79
C GLY A 64 -3.31 -29.11 -15.63
N LYS A 65 -2.98 -29.79 -14.53
CA LYS A 65 -3.78 -29.88 -13.30
C LYS A 65 -2.91 -29.63 -12.07
N LEU A 66 -3.50 -29.10 -11.00
CA LEU A 66 -2.81 -28.84 -9.74
C LEU A 66 -2.82 -30.09 -8.86
N ASN A 67 -1.65 -30.62 -8.50
CA ASN A 67 -1.53 -31.75 -7.60
C ASN A 67 -1.81 -31.34 -6.15
N VAL A 68 -2.75 -32.04 -5.50
CA VAL A 68 -2.97 -31.97 -4.06
C VAL A 68 -2.19 -33.10 -3.38
N ARG A 69 -1.38 -32.77 -2.37
CA ARG A 69 -0.46 -33.70 -1.73
C ARG A 69 -0.82 -33.99 -0.27
N GLU A 70 -0.37 -35.15 0.22
CA GLU A 70 -0.53 -35.55 1.62
C GLU A 70 0.20 -34.64 2.61
N LYS A 71 1.36 -34.10 2.20
CA LYS A 71 2.18 -33.15 2.94
C LYS A 71 2.89 -32.20 1.96
N PRO A 72 3.38 -31.03 2.42
CA PRO A 72 4.16 -30.10 1.59
C PRO A 72 5.33 -30.76 0.86
N LYS A 73 5.65 -30.25 -0.35
CA LYS A 73 6.80 -30.62 -1.20
C LYS A 73 6.84 -32.09 -1.64
N ASP A 74 7.14 -33.01 -0.72
CA ASP A 74 7.47 -34.42 -0.98
C ASP A 74 6.33 -35.39 -0.65
N GLY A 75 5.12 -34.88 -0.39
CA GLY A 75 3.95 -35.72 -0.16
C GLY A 75 3.49 -36.45 -1.43
N LYS A 76 2.89 -37.63 -1.26
CA LYS A 76 2.25 -38.35 -2.36
C LYS A 76 1.10 -37.50 -2.91
N VAL A 77 0.86 -37.57 -4.22
CA VAL A 77 -0.31 -36.93 -4.83
C VAL A 77 -1.55 -37.72 -4.42
N LEU A 78 -2.50 -37.04 -3.79
CA LEU A 78 -3.78 -37.60 -3.36
C LEU A 78 -4.80 -37.53 -4.50
N PHE A 79 -4.91 -36.36 -5.13
CA PHE A 79 -5.79 -36.07 -6.25
C PHE A 79 -5.32 -34.79 -6.96
N GLN A 80 -6.03 -34.38 -8.01
CA GLN A 80 -5.71 -33.19 -8.79
C GLN A 80 -6.91 -32.26 -8.89
N LEU A 81 -6.65 -30.96 -8.97
CA LEU A 81 -7.65 -29.91 -9.19
C LEU A 81 -7.48 -29.28 -10.58
N GLU A 82 -8.60 -28.95 -11.20
CA GLU A 82 -8.68 -28.23 -12.45
C GLU A 82 -8.56 -26.71 -12.24
N LYS A 83 -8.20 -26.01 -13.31
CA LYS A 83 -8.20 -24.54 -13.35
C LYS A 83 -9.58 -23.98 -13.00
N GLY A 84 -9.63 -23.00 -12.11
CA GLY A 84 -10.85 -22.31 -11.69
C GLY A 84 -11.64 -23.02 -10.60
N GLU A 85 -11.26 -24.24 -10.20
CA GLU A 85 -11.85 -24.87 -9.01
C GLU A 85 -11.59 -24.02 -7.76
N SER A 86 -12.59 -23.94 -6.88
CA SER A 86 -12.45 -23.17 -5.64
C SER A 86 -12.23 -24.07 -4.44
N VAL A 87 -11.30 -23.67 -3.59
CA VAL A 87 -10.94 -24.36 -2.34
C VAL A 87 -11.00 -23.38 -1.17
N PHE A 88 -11.06 -23.92 0.03
CA PHE A 88 -10.95 -23.14 1.26
C PHE A 88 -9.58 -23.35 1.86
N VAL A 89 -8.84 -22.27 2.10
CA VAL A 89 -7.55 -22.30 2.75
C VAL A 89 -7.73 -22.29 4.26
N LYS A 90 -7.00 -23.17 4.94
CA LYS A 90 -6.94 -23.18 6.40
C LYS A 90 -5.93 -22.14 6.88
N GLU A 91 -6.36 -21.22 7.73
CA GLU A 91 -5.51 -20.18 8.30
C GLU A 91 -4.32 -20.80 9.07
N ASN A 92 -3.19 -20.08 9.14
CA ASN A 92 -1.98 -20.49 9.85
C ASN A 92 -1.37 -21.84 9.44
N SER A 93 -1.77 -22.42 8.30
CA SER A 93 -1.20 -23.67 7.76
C SER A 93 -0.10 -23.44 6.72
N SER A 94 0.22 -22.17 6.42
CA SER A 94 1.25 -21.82 5.45
C SER A 94 2.64 -22.20 5.96
N SER A 95 3.36 -23.01 5.19
CA SER A 95 4.72 -23.45 5.50
C SER A 95 5.48 -23.69 4.20
N ASP A 96 6.61 -23.01 4.04
CA ASP A 96 7.49 -23.10 2.86
C ASP A 96 6.78 -22.98 1.49
N GLY A 97 5.82 -22.06 1.36
CA GLY A 97 5.06 -21.87 0.11
C GLY A 97 3.97 -22.93 -0.16
N TRP A 98 3.62 -23.72 0.85
CA TRP A 98 2.51 -24.69 0.79
C TRP A 98 1.47 -24.36 1.84
N VAL A 99 0.21 -24.72 1.56
CA VAL A 99 -0.90 -24.49 2.48
C VAL A 99 -1.88 -25.66 2.49
N GLU A 100 -2.50 -25.91 3.65
CA GLU A 100 -3.57 -26.90 3.77
C GLU A 100 -4.87 -26.32 3.19
N ILE A 101 -5.53 -27.10 2.34
CA ILE A 101 -6.82 -26.75 1.73
C ILE A 101 -7.91 -27.74 2.12
N LEU A 102 -9.15 -27.26 2.02
CA LEU A 102 -10.38 -28.03 2.08
C LEU A 102 -11.17 -27.80 0.79
N THR A 103 -11.44 -28.87 0.06
CA THR A 103 -12.29 -28.83 -1.14
C THR A 103 -13.77 -28.74 -0.77
N LYS A 104 -14.64 -28.38 -1.74
CA LYS A 104 -16.09 -28.36 -1.52
C LYS A 104 -16.67 -29.71 -1.07
N SER A 105 -16.05 -30.82 -1.45
CA SER A 105 -16.46 -32.17 -1.05
C SER A 105 -15.95 -32.58 0.34
N GLY A 106 -15.20 -31.71 1.03
CA GLY A 106 -14.65 -31.99 2.36
C GLY A 106 -13.29 -32.71 2.37
N THR A 107 -12.67 -32.93 1.20
CA THR A 107 -11.36 -33.56 1.08
C THR A 107 -10.25 -32.56 1.42
N LYS A 108 -9.25 -32.99 2.20
CA LYS A 108 -8.10 -32.19 2.63
C LYS A 108 -6.82 -32.58 1.92
N GLY A 109 -5.87 -31.64 1.88
CA GLY A 109 -4.49 -31.87 1.44
C GLY A 109 -3.73 -30.56 1.28
N PHE A 110 -2.49 -30.65 0.81
CA PHE A 110 -1.58 -29.50 0.66
C PHE A 110 -1.36 -29.15 -0.81
N VAL A 111 -1.34 -27.86 -1.11
CA VAL A 111 -1.03 -27.32 -2.44
C VAL A 111 -0.04 -26.15 -2.34
N SER A 112 0.71 -25.89 -3.41
CA SER A 112 1.58 -24.71 -3.50
C SER A 112 0.75 -23.43 -3.56
N THR A 113 1.13 -22.41 -2.80
CA THR A 113 0.43 -21.12 -2.71
C THR A 113 0.50 -20.33 -4.00
N GLU A 114 1.52 -20.55 -4.84
CA GLU A 114 1.70 -19.88 -6.14
C GLU A 114 0.55 -20.15 -7.13
N PHE A 115 -0.26 -21.19 -6.89
CA PHE A 115 -1.41 -21.57 -7.72
C PHE A 115 -2.75 -21.26 -7.06
N LEU A 116 -2.77 -20.55 -5.93
CA LEU A 116 -3.99 -20.19 -5.20
C LEU A 116 -4.26 -18.69 -5.25
N SER A 117 -5.23 -18.33 -6.07
CA SER A 117 -5.61 -16.95 -6.32
C SER A 117 -6.82 -16.53 -5.49
N LYS A 118 -6.86 -15.24 -5.12
CA LYS A 118 -8.05 -14.55 -4.62
C LYS A 118 -9.09 -14.31 -5.71
N LYS A 119 -8.67 -14.32 -6.98
CA LYS A 119 -9.49 -14.05 -8.17
C LYS A 119 -9.69 -15.32 -8.99
N SER A 120 -10.85 -15.45 -9.60
CA SER A 120 -11.06 -16.51 -10.57
C SER A 120 -10.27 -16.24 -11.86
N PRO A 121 -9.93 -17.28 -12.66
CA PRO A 121 -9.28 -17.06 -13.95
C PRO A 121 -10.10 -16.21 -14.92
N GLU A 122 -11.44 -16.25 -14.82
CA GLU A 122 -12.35 -15.43 -15.63
C GLU A 122 -12.21 -13.94 -15.30
N GLU A 123 -12.14 -13.59 -14.00
CA GLU A 123 -11.89 -12.20 -13.57
C GLU A 123 -10.54 -11.66 -14.05
N LEU A 124 -9.55 -12.54 -14.19
CA LEU A 124 -8.21 -12.16 -14.66
C LEU A 124 -8.09 -12.09 -16.19
N GLU A 125 -9.12 -12.49 -16.94
CA GLU A 125 -9.03 -12.56 -18.40
C GLU A 125 -8.83 -11.16 -19.02
N ASN A 126 -9.47 -10.14 -18.44
CA ASN A 126 -9.38 -8.74 -18.86
C ASN A 126 -8.58 -7.88 -17.88
N ALA A 127 -7.80 -8.49 -16.98
CA ALA A 127 -7.02 -7.73 -16.03
C ALA A 127 -5.90 -6.94 -16.72
N LYS A 128 -5.61 -5.75 -16.20
CA LYS A 128 -4.52 -4.90 -16.68
C LYS A 128 -3.33 -5.08 -15.76
N LEU A 129 -2.11 -5.06 -16.30
CA LEU A 129 -0.88 -5.15 -15.51
C LEU A 129 -0.08 -3.86 -15.70
N PHE A 130 0.08 -3.10 -14.63
CA PHE A 130 0.84 -1.85 -14.59
C PHE A 130 2.15 -2.07 -13.84
N GLY A 131 3.23 -1.49 -14.34
CA GLY A 131 4.56 -1.71 -13.78
C GLY A 131 5.59 -0.70 -14.21
N SER A 132 6.78 -0.76 -13.60
CA SER A 132 7.93 0.05 -14.00
C SER A 132 8.75 -0.66 -15.08
N VAL A 133 9.37 0.12 -15.97
CA VAL A 133 10.28 -0.37 -16.99
C VAL A 133 11.67 0.17 -16.73
N HIS A 134 12.65 -0.72 -16.70
CA HIS A 134 14.06 -0.38 -16.55
C HIS A 134 14.88 -1.00 -17.68
N THR A 135 15.81 -0.24 -18.24
CA THR A 135 16.73 -0.71 -19.28
C THR A 135 18.16 -0.48 -18.84
N ASP A 136 19.00 -1.52 -19.01
CA ASP A 136 20.44 -1.47 -18.80
C ASP A 136 21.17 -2.18 -19.95
N THR A 137 22.47 -2.46 -19.76
CA THR A 137 23.30 -3.16 -20.75
C THR A 137 22.90 -4.62 -20.99
N GLN A 138 22.09 -5.22 -20.10
CA GLN A 138 21.65 -6.61 -20.17
C GLN A 138 20.24 -6.77 -20.74
N GLY A 139 19.56 -5.67 -21.07
CA GLY A 139 18.24 -5.65 -21.70
C GLY A 139 17.24 -4.77 -20.96
N SER A 140 15.96 -4.93 -21.29
CA SER A 140 14.87 -4.23 -20.61
C SER A 140 14.11 -5.19 -19.70
N ARG A 141 13.67 -4.68 -18.55
CA ARG A 141 12.92 -5.41 -17.53
C ARG A 141 11.65 -4.64 -17.21
N PHE A 142 10.54 -5.35 -17.14
CA PHE A 142 9.27 -4.84 -16.63
C PHE A 142 9.02 -5.46 -15.26
N ARG A 143 8.84 -4.61 -14.25
CA ARG A 143 8.48 -5.02 -12.89
C ARG A 143 7.01 -4.71 -12.65
N SER A 144 6.23 -5.75 -12.39
CA SER A 144 4.83 -5.66 -12.03
C SER A 144 4.65 -4.88 -10.71
N LEU A 145 3.79 -3.87 -10.70
CA LEU A 145 3.49 -3.05 -9.52
C LEU A 145 1.99 -3.08 -9.14
N ALA A 146 1.09 -3.12 -10.13
CA ALA A 146 -0.34 -3.14 -9.85
C ALA A 146 -1.12 -3.96 -10.88
N ILE A 147 -2.19 -4.60 -10.41
CA ILE A 147 -3.14 -5.33 -11.24
C ILE A 147 -4.48 -4.60 -11.17
N ARG A 148 -5.10 -4.30 -12.32
CA ARG A 148 -6.50 -3.84 -12.37
C ARG A 148 -7.40 -5.04 -12.58
N THR A 149 -8.26 -5.30 -11.62
CA THR A 149 -9.38 -6.25 -11.73
C THR A 149 -10.70 -5.50 -11.80
N ASN A 150 -11.84 -6.19 -11.93
CA ASN A 150 -13.15 -5.54 -11.88
C ASN A 150 -13.39 -4.76 -10.57
N ASP A 151 -12.79 -5.22 -9.46
CA ASP A 151 -12.95 -4.60 -8.13
C ASP A 151 -12.05 -3.38 -7.90
N GLY A 152 -11.13 -3.08 -8.82
CA GLY A 152 -10.17 -2.00 -8.68
C GLY A 152 -8.72 -2.45 -8.82
N TRP A 153 -7.82 -1.53 -8.50
CA TRP A 153 -6.38 -1.74 -8.48
C TRP A 153 -5.95 -2.45 -7.19
N VAL A 154 -5.08 -3.45 -7.33
CA VAL A 154 -4.45 -4.19 -6.23
C VAL A 154 -2.94 -4.27 -6.45
N PRO A 155 -2.12 -4.42 -5.39
CA PRO A 155 -0.67 -4.52 -5.57
C PRO A 155 -0.30 -5.82 -6.29
N ALA A 156 0.73 -5.75 -7.15
CA ALA A 156 1.28 -6.92 -7.82
C ALA A 156 2.52 -7.47 -7.09
N GLY A 157 2.87 -8.72 -7.38
CA GLY A 157 4.05 -9.42 -6.89
C GLY A 157 3.89 -10.09 -5.52
N PRO A 158 4.95 -10.78 -5.05
CA PRO A 158 5.06 -11.34 -3.70
C PRO A 158 5.48 -10.29 -2.66
N GLY A 159 5.40 -10.66 -1.37
CA GLY A 159 6.04 -9.94 -0.26
C GLY A 159 5.07 -9.30 0.74
N GLU A 160 5.63 -8.61 1.75
CA GLU A 160 4.87 -7.87 2.78
C GLU A 160 3.88 -6.87 2.18
N TYR A 161 4.21 -6.33 1.00
CA TYR A 161 3.42 -5.35 0.27
C TYR A 161 2.76 -5.92 -1.00
N GLY A 162 2.99 -7.20 -1.35
CA GLY A 162 2.47 -7.86 -2.56
C GLY A 162 1.69 -9.12 -2.20
N GLU A 163 0.36 -9.02 -2.12
CA GLU A 163 -0.50 -10.15 -1.72
C GLU A 163 -1.13 -10.93 -2.91
N TYR A 164 -0.69 -10.65 -4.15
CA TYR A 164 -1.29 -11.16 -5.39
C TYR A 164 -0.27 -11.83 -6.31
N GLU A 165 0.67 -12.58 -5.72
CA GLU A 165 1.73 -13.29 -6.45
C GLU A 165 1.17 -14.26 -7.50
N ALA A 166 0.20 -15.10 -7.13
CA ALA A 166 -0.40 -16.08 -8.04
C ALA A 166 -1.04 -15.40 -9.27
N GLU A 167 -1.78 -14.31 -9.04
CA GLU A 167 -2.38 -13.48 -10.09
C GLU A 167 -1.31 -12.85 -10.99
N THR A 168 -0.25 -12.30 -10.38
CA THR A 168 0.86 -11.66 -11.09
C THR A 168 1.55 -12.66 -12.01
N LEU A 169 1.97 -13.80 -11.49
CA LEU A 169 2.65 -14.85 -12.25
C LEU A 169 1.76 -15.42 -13.35
N TYR A 170 0.45 -15.54 -13.11
CA TYR A 170 -0.49 -15.98 -14.12
C TYR A 170 -0.61 -14.98 -15.28
N LEU A 171 -0.72 -13.68 -14.98
CA LEU A 171 -0.79 -12.62 -15.99
C LEU A 171 0.52 -12.52 -16.79
N GLU A 172 1.67 -12.59 -16.13
CA GLU A 172 2.99 -12.62 -16.78
C GLU A 172 3.13 -13.82 -17.73
N LYS A 173 2.72 -15.02 -17.30
CA LYS A 173 2.68 -16.22 -18.17
C LYS A 173 1.72 -16.04 -19.35
N LYS A 174 0.55 -15.43 -19.14
CA LYS A 174 -0.42 -15.14 -20.20
C LYS A 174 0.17 -14.16 -21.22
N ILE A 175 0.78 -13.07 -20.76
CA ILE A 175 1.44 -12.05 -21.58
C ILE A 175 2.54 -12.70 -22.44
N LEU A 176 3.40 -13.53 -21.86
CA LEU A 176 4.44 -14.25 -22.59
C LEU A 176 3.87 -15.22 -23.64
N LYS A 177 2.85 -15.99 -23.28
CA LYS A 177 2.21 -16.97 -24.18
C LYS A 177 1.52 -16.30 -25.37
N THR A 178 0.87 -15.16 -25.12
CA THR A 178 0.13 -14.40 -26.15
C THR A 178 1.01 -13.41 -26.91
N LYS A 179 2.26 -13.19 -26.47
CA LYS A 179 3.18 -12.17 -26.99
C LYS A 179 2.57 -10.77 -26.96
N GLU A 180 1.78 -10.50 -25.93
CA GLU A 180 1.19 -9.20 -25.70
C GLU A 180 2.29 -8.15 -25.47
N LYS A 181 2.11 -6.96 -26.03
CA LYS A 181 3.04 -5.84 -25.86
C LYS A 181 2.50 -4.85 -24.83
N GLY A 182 3.37 -4.33 -23.98
CA GLY A 182 3.03 -3.28 -23.04
C GLY A 182 3.25 -1.91 -23.67
N ILE A 183 2.33 -0.97 -23.49
CA ILE A 183 2.55 0.42 -23.90
C ILE A 183 3.39 1.10 -22.81
N VAL A 184 4.48 1.74 -23.20
CA VAL A 184 5.45 2.34 -22.29
C VAL A 184 5.35 3.86 -22.33
N TYR A 185 5.43 4.47 -21.16
CA TYR A 185 5.24 5.89 -20.93
C TYR A 185 6.43 6.49 -20.20
N GLU A 186 6.85 7.67 -20.66
CA GLU A 186 7.70 8.60 -19.91
C GLU A 186 6.80 9.77 -19.54
N GLN A 187 6.48 9.90 -18.24
CA GLN A 187 5.34 10.71 -17.78
C GLN A 187 4.07 10.24 -18.50
N ILE A 188 3.28 11.14 -19.08
CA ILE A 188 2.08 10.77 -19.84
C ILE A 188 2.33 10.47 -21.32
N ASN A 189 3.56 10.67 -21.80
CA ASN A 189 3.84 10.54 -23.21
C ASN A 189 4.18 9.09 -23.54
N VAL A 190 3.47 8.51 -24.50
CA VAL A 190 3.85 7.22 -25.08
C VAL A 190 5.29 7.32 -25.58
N ALA A 191 6.15 6.50 -24.99
CA ALA A 191 7.59 6.48 -25.21
C ALA A 191 8.04 5.25 -26.00
N GLY A 192 7.23 4.21 -26.06
CA GLY A 192 7.53 3.00 -26.84
C GLY A 192 6.63 1.82 -26.49
N GLU A 193 7.07 0.63 -26.89
CA GLU A 193 6.43 -0.64 -26.57
C GLU A 193 7.43 -1.57 -25.88
N PHE A 194 7.03 -2.20 -24.80
CA PHE A 194 7.76 -3.28 -24.17
C PHE A 194 7.31 -4.62 -24.75
N ILE A 195 8.27 -5.40 -25.24
CA ILE A 195 8.05 -6.71 -25.85
C ILE A 195 8.66 -7.76 -24.90
N PRO A 196 7.83 -8.46 -24.11
CA PRO A 196 8.31 -9.46 -23.16
C PRO A 196 8.78 -10.73 -23.89
N GLU A 197 9.84 -11.34 -23.38
CA GLU A 197 10.47 -12.53 -23.98
C GLU A 197 10.48 -13.73 -23.03
N LYS A 198 10.75 -13.49 -21.75
CA LYS A 198 10.79 -14.52 -20.72
C LYS A 198 10.64 -13.93 -19.32
N ASN A 199 10.35 -14.78 -18.35
CA ASN A 199 10.54 -14.46 -16.94
C ASN A 199 12.04 -14.40 -16.62
N ASP A 200 12.41 -13.51 -15.72
CA ASP A 200 13.76 -13.37 -15.19
C ASP A 200 13.69 -12.90 -13.72
N LYS A 201 14.84 -12.89 -13.05
CA LYS A 201 14.99 -12.31 -11.71
C LYS A 201 15.85 -11.05 -11.79
N ALA A 202 15.54 -10.05 -10.96
CA ALA A 202 16.31 -8.82 -10.83
C ALA A 202 16.52 -8.43 -9.37
N GLY A 203 17.49 -7.58 -9.07
CA GLY A 203 17.87 -7.25 -7.69
C GLY A 203 19.03 -8.10 -7.18
N CYS A 204 19.16 -8.21 -5.85
CA CYS A 204 20.28 -8.91 -5.18
C CYS A 204 19.96 -10.40 -4.98
N ALA A 205 20.55 -11.02 -3.94
CA ALA A 205 20.73 -12.47 -3.80
C ALA A 205 19.49 -13.35 -4.06
N GLU A 206 18.29 -12.92 -3.65
CA GLU A 206 17.05 -13.70 -3.84
C GLU A 206 16.28 -13.26 -5.09
N GLY A 207 16.39 -11.98 -5.46
CA GLY A 207 15.82 -11.36 -6.66
C GLY A 207 14.29 -11.36 -6.72
N TYR A 208 13.72 -10.28 -7.24
CA TYR A 208 12.29 -10.19 -7.52
C TYR A 208 11.99 -10.61 -8.97
N ASP A 209 10.78 -11.16 -9.19
CA ASP A 209 10.31 -11.54 -10.51
C ASP A 209 10.10 -10.33 -11.42
N VAL A 210 10.56 -10.47 -12.66
CA VAL A 210 10.36 -9.49 -13.73
C VAL A 210 10.11 -10.20 -15.04
N LEU A 211 9.46 -9.49 -15.96
CA LEU A 211 9.49 -9.85 -17.37
C LEU A 211 10.75 -9.24 -17.99
N LYS A 212 11.64 -10.07 -18.53
CA LYS A 212 12.75 -9.62 -19.38
C LYS A 212 12.29 -9.57 -20.84
N GLY A 213 12.73 -8.52 -21.53
CA GLY A 213 12.45 -8.36 -22.95
C GLY A 213 13.13 -7.13 -23.55
N ASN A 214 12.52 -6.63 -24.62
CA ASN A 214 13.02 -5.52 -25.41
C ASN A 214 12.10 -4.30 -25.33
N LEU A 215 12.67 -3.12 -25.09
CA LEU A 215 11.97 -1.85 -25.19
C LEU A 215 12.20 -1.24 -26.57
N ASN A 216 11.16 -1.25 -27.41
CA ASN A 216 11.17 -0.54 -28.68
C ASN A 216 10.78 0.93 -28.44
N SER A 217 11.77 1.76 -28.15
CA SER A 217 11.56 3.17 -27.81
C SER A 217 11.40 4.05 -29.06
N TYR A 218 10.36 4.89 -29.08
CA TYR A 218 10.13 5.87 -30.16
C TYR A 218 11.00 7.13 -30.02
N LYS A 219 11.64 7.29 -28.86
CA LYS A 219 12.57 8.38 -28.52
C LYS A 219 13.69 7.85 -27.64
N LYS A 220 14.74 8.64 -27.45
CA LYS A 220 15.78 8.33 -26.46
C LYS A 220 15.17 8.41 -25.05
N ILE A 221 15.14 7.30 -24.33
CA ILE A 221 14.64 7.20 -22.96
C ILE A 221 15.84 7.04 -22.02
N ASN A 222 15.78 7.68 -20.85
CA ASN A 222 16.76 7.46 -19.78
C ASN A 222 16.04 6.94 -18.52
N THR A 223 15.95 5.62 -18.42
CA THR A 223 15.35 4.89 -17.28
C THR A 223 16.10 5.07 -15.96
N LEU A 224 17.31 5.65 -15.96
CA LEU A 224 18.05 5.99 -14.74
C LEU A 224 17.69 7.37 -14.20
N LYS A 225 17.15 8.24 -15.06
CA LYS A 225 16.84 9.63 -14.73
C LYS A 225 15.35 9.87 -14.53
N TYR A 226 14.53 9.17 -15.30
CA TYR A 226 13.08 9.32 -15.30
C TYR A 226 12.43 8.00 -14.97
N SER A 227 11.33 8.08 -14.23
CA SER A 227 10.47 6.93 -13.99
C SER A 227 9.71 6.60 -15.27
N ILE A 228 9.91 5.38 -15.75
CA ILE A 228 9.28 4.86 -16.95
C ILE A 228 8.32 3.77 -16.52
N PHE A 229 7.08 3.85 -17.01
CA PHE A 229 6.02 2.92 -16.64
C PHE A 229 5.48 2.23 -17.89
N GLY A 230 4.99 1.01 -17.72
CA GLY A 230 4.32 0.23 -18.75
C GLY A 230 2.96 -0.26 -18.28
N ILE A 231 2.06 -0.46 -19.24
CA ILE A 231 0.77 -1.13 -18.99
C ILE A 231 0.48 -2.16 -20.09
N PHE A 232 0.06 -3.35 -19.67
CA PHE A 232 -0.52 -4.40 -20.52
C PHE A 232 -2.04 -4.41 -20.36
N GLY A 233 -2.75 -4.84 -21.40
CA GLY A 233 -4.21 -4.94 -21.45
C GLY A 233 -4.95 -3.60 -21.58
N SER A 234 -4.23 -2.49 -21.73
CA SER A 234 -4.81 -1.14 -21.75
C SER A 234 -3.85 -0.07 -22.26
N LYS A 235 -4.29 1.19 -22.18
CA LYS A 235 -3.47 2.40 -22.19
C LYS A 235 -3.70 3.21 -20.90
N ILE A 236 -2.84 4.18 -20.64
CA ILE A 236 -3.04 5.21 -19.61
C ILE A 236 -3.81 6.36 -20.26
N SER A 237 -4.83 6.88 -19.59
CA SER A 237 -5.58 8.05 -20.07
C SER A 237 -4.73 9.33 -19.97
N ASP A 238 -4.89 10.22 -20.94
CA ASP A 238 -4.15 11.48 -21.06
C ASP A 238 -4.79 12.65 -20.27
N GLN A 239 -5.90 12.38 -19.59
CA GLN A 239 -6.64 13.38 -18.81
C GLN A 239 -5.89 13.89 -17.57
N VAL A 240 -5.03 13.07 -16.99
CA VAL A 240 -4.19 13.44 -15.84
C VAL A 240 -2.74 13.41 -16.25
N ARG A 241 -2.00 14.49 -15.96
CA ARG A 241 -0.57 14.57 -16.20
C ARG A 241 0.15 15.26 -15.06
N SER A 242 1.35 14.79 -14.73
CA SER A 242 2.27 15.51 -13.87
C SER A 242 3.40 16.15 -14.68
N GLU A 243 3.80 17.35 -14.29
CA GLU A 243 4.92 18.07 -14.89
C GLU A 243 5.72 18.80 -13.82
N LYS A 244 7.00 19.07 -14.09
CA LYS A 244 7.83 19.88 -13.19
C LYS A 244 7.23 21.28 -13.10
N PHE A 245 7.05 21.77 -11.87
CA PHE A 245 6.48 23.08 -11.61
C PHE A 245 7.55 24.10 -11.22
N ILE A 246 7.53 25.24 -11.89
CA ILE A 246 8.37 26.41 -11.55
C ILE A 246 7.42 27.46 -10.95
N PRO A 247 7.46 27.69 -9.63
CA PRO A 247 6.53 28.61 -8.98
C PRO A 247 6.82 30.07 -9.36
N SER A 248 5.76 30.88 -9.44
CA SER A 248 5.90 32.34 -9.53
C SER A 248 6.52 32.91 -8.25
N GLU A 249 7.10 34.11 -8.31
CA GLU A 249 7.69 34.76 -7.13
C GLU A 249 6.70 34.86 -5.95
N LYS A 250 5.42 35.08 -6.27
CA LYS A 250 4.33 35.11 -5.28
C LYS A 250 4.19 33.76 -4.56
N ILE A 251 4.10 32.66 -5.31
CA ILE A 251 3.98 31.32 -4.75
C ILE A 251 5.25 30.96 -3.97
N SER A 252 6.43 31.27 -4.51
CA SER A 252 7.72 31.00 -3.86
C SER A 252 7.79 31.64 -2.48
N LYS A 253 7.43 32.94 -2.35
CA LYS A 253 7.42 33.62 -1.05
C LYS A 253 6.46 32.99 -0.05
N VAL A 254 5.28 32.55 -0.51
CA VAL A 254 4.30 31.87 0.35
C VAL A 254 4.86 30.53 0.83
N LEU A 255 5.37 29.70 -0.08
CA LEU A 255 5.95 28.39 0.26
C LEU A 255 7.14 28.55 1.21
N GLU A 256 8.09 29.42 0.89
CA GLU A 256 9.25 29.68 1.76
C GLU A 256 8.83 30.11 3.16
N SER A 257 7.89 31.05 3.29
CA SER A 257 7.41 31.50 4.59
C SER A 257 6.73 30.38 5.38
N THR A 258 5.80 29.66 4.73
CA THR A 258 5.04 28.58 5.36
C THR A 258 5.94 27.43 5.79
N GLU A 259 6.86 26.99 4.93
CA GLU A 259 7.75 25.87 5.19
C GLU A 259 8.81 26.21 6.23
N ASN A 260 9.38 27.42 6.19
CA ASN A 260 10.27 27.87 7.26
C ASN A 260 9.55 27.88 8.61
N SER A 261 8.30 28.35 8.66
CA SER A 261 7.52 28.35 9.91
C SER A 261 7.18 26.92 10.37
N PHE A 262 6.85 26.03 9.44
CA PHE A 262 6.54 24.63 9.73
C PHE A 262 7.75 23.91 10.31
N PHE A 263 8.90 23.96 9.65
CA PHE A 263 10.12 23.28 10.12
C PHE A 263 10.64 23.86 11.44
N LYS A 264 10.53 25.17 11.67
CA LYS A 264 10.85 25.78 12.98
C LYS A 264 10.03 25.19 14.13
N LYS A 265 8.80 24.76 13.85
CA LYS A 265 7.89 24.17 14.84
C LYS A 265 8.08 22.66 14.98
N GLN A 266 8.29 21.96 13.87
CA GLN A 266 8.20 20.49 13.82
C GLN A 266 9.57 19.78 13.83
N HIS A 267 10.63 20.42 13.34
CA HIS A 267 11.96 19.81 13.32
C HIS A 267 12.65 19.95 14.68
N PRO A 268 13.17 18.86 15.27
CA PRO A 268 13.64 18.88 16.66
C PRO A 268 14.91 19.70 16.91
N LYS A 269 15.70 19.99 15.87
CA LYS A 269 17.03 20.62 16.01
C LYS A 269 17.14 21.94 15.27
N SER A 270 17.07 23.03 16.02
CA SER A 270 17.07 24.40 15.48
C SER A 270 18.30 24.73 14.62
N GLU A 271 19.46 24.20 14.97
CA GLU A 271 20.74 24.39 14.28
C GLU A 271 20.80 23.73 12.91
N GLU A 272 19.92 22.74 12.66
CA GLU A 272 19.81 22.03 11.38
C GLU A 272 18.89 22.77 10.38
N LEU A 273 18.08 23.73 10.83
CA LEU A 273 17.13 24.48 9.98
C LEU A 273 17.81 25.24 8.84
N LYS A 274 19.09 25.61 9.00
CA LYS A 274 19.90 26.24 7.94
C LYS A 274 20.14 25.33 6.73
N PHE A 275 19.87 24.03 6.85
CA PHE A 275 19.98 23.05 5.77
C PHE A 275 18.63 22.72 5.12
N LEU A 276 17.57 23.45 5.46
CA LEU A 276 16.27 23.34 4.80
C LEU A 276 16.41 23.65 3.30
N LYS A 277 15.92 22.75 2.47
CA LYS A 277 15.96 22.86 1.02
C LYS A 277 14.61 22.53 0.41
N GLN A 278 14.25 23.28 -0.62
CA GLN A 278 13.15 22.96 -1.50
C GLN A 278 13.56 21.84 -2.46
N GLY A 279 12.74 20.80 -2.55
CA GLY A 279 12.85 19.75 -3.56
C GLY A 279 12.28 20.18 -4.91
N ASN A 280 12.20 19.24 -5.85
CA ASN A 280 11.42 19.48 -7.07
C ASN A 280 9.94 19.64 -6.70
N LEU A 281 9.29 20.64 -7.29
CA LEU A 281 7.84 20.80 -7.24
C LEU A 281 7.22 20.22 -8.50
N TYR A 282 6.00 19.73 -8.39
CA TYR A 282 5.26 19.17 -9.52
C TYR A 282 3.87 19.77 -9.58
N ARG A 283 3.38 19.98 -10.79
CA ARG A 283 2.00 20.36 -11.07
C ARG A 283 1.30 19.13 -11.61
N ILE A 284 0.17 18.77 -11.00
CA ILE A 284 -0.73 17.74 -11.49
C ILE A 284 -1.90 18.47 -12.15
N VAL A 285 -2.09 18.25 -13.44
CA VAL A 285 -3.22 18.75 -14.20
C VAL A 285 -4.23 17.63 -14.32
N SER A 286 -5.47 17.87 -13.91
CA SER A 286 -6.61 16.96 -14.09
C SER A 286 -7.80 17.72 -14.68
N PRO A 287 -8.85 17.04 -15.18
CA PRO A 287 -10.00 17.72 -15.79
C PRO A 287 -10.76 18.62 -14.82
N LYS A 288 -10.75 18.30 -13.52
CA LYS A 288 -11.54 19.02 -12.50
C LYS A 288 -10.73 20.13 -11.84
N LYS A 289 -9.49 19.84 -11.48
CA LYS A 289 -8.64 20.70 -10.66
C LYS A 289 -7.17 20.51 -11.00
N GLU A 290 -6.38 21.50 -10.67
CA GLU A 290 -4.94 21.39 -10.67
C GLU A 290 -4.40 21.35 -9.26
N TYR A 291 -3.26 20.70 -9.10
CA TYR A 291 -2.61 20.56 -7.81
C TYR A 291 -1.13 20.86 -7.93
N VAL A 292 -0.53 21.38 -6.86
CA VAL A 292 0.93 21.47 -6.71
C VAL A 292 1.36 20.51 -5.63
N VAL A 293 2.26 19.59 -5.99
CA VAL A 293 3.00 18.76 -5.05
C VAL A 293 4.25 19.51 -4.62
N VAL A 294 4.38 19.70 -3.31
CA VAL A 294 5.46 20.44 -2.68
C VAL A 294 6.25 19.50 -1.79
N ARG A 295 7.58 19.64 -1.83
CA ARG A 295 8.47 18.90 -0.96
C ARG A 295 9.60 19.79 -0.45
N TYR A 296 9.81 19.79 0.86
CA TYR A 296 10.96 20.39 1.51
C TYR A 296 11.64 19.34 2.39
N SER A 297 12.95 19.42 2.55
CA SER A 297 13.68 18.55 3.47
C SER A 297 14.90 19.21 4.07
N ILE A 298 15.33 18.71 5.22
CA ILE A 298 16.61 19.05 5.84
C ILE A 298 17.61 17.97 5.43
N GLN A 299 18.57 18.33 4.59
CA GLN A 299 19.59 17.41 4.11
C GLN A 299 20.98 17.82 4.59
N ILE A 300 21.64 16.94 5.33
CA ILE A 300 22.97 17.14 5.90
C ILE A 300 23.90 16.07 5.33
N LYS A 301 24.82 16.48 4.45
CA LYS A 301 25.68 15.57 3.69
C LYS A 301 24.81 14.56 2.90
N ALA A 302 25.02 13.26 3.10
CA ALA A 302 24.24 12.20 2.48
C ALA A 302 22.87 12.01 3.14
N GLU A 303 22.70 12.48 4.38
CA GLU A 303 21.54 12.13 5.18
C GLU A 303 20.38 13.10 4.99
N GLU A 304 19.18 12.57 4.79
CA GLU A 304 17.94 13.33 4.96
C GLU A 304 17.46 13.19 6.41
N LYS A 305 17.42 14.32 7.13
CA LYS A 305 17.07 14.34 8.57
C LYS A 305 15.57 14.41 8.80
N SER A 306 14.87 15.09 7.91
CA SER A 306 13.42 15.20 7.92
C SER A 306 12.94 15.69 6.57
N TYR A 307 11.69 15.40 6.24
CA TYR A 307 11.03 15.93 5.05
C TYR A 307 9.59 16.30 5.37
N HIS A 308 9.08 17.24 4.60
CA HIS A 308 7.67 17.62 4.57
C HIS A 308 7.21 17.60 3.12
N THR A 309 6.17 16.83 2.84
CA THR A 309 5.52 16.74 1.54
C THR A 309 4.07 17.15 1.68
N SER A 310 3.58 18.02 0.80
CA SER A 310 2.20 18.47 0.82
C SER A 310 1.64 18.64 -0.59
N ILE A 311 0.32 18.58 -0.71
CA ILE A 311 -0.37 18.87 -1.98
C ILE A 311 -1.39 19.97 -1.73
N TYR A 312 -1.32 21.00 -2.56
CA TYR A 312 -2.26 22.12 -2.58
C TYR A 312 -3.05 22.12 -3.88
N GLU A 313 -4.30 22.57 -3.83
CA GLU A 313 -5.02 23.02 -5.02
C GLU A 313 -4.28 24.22 -5.64
N LEU A 314 -4.32 24.32 -6.97
CA LEU A 314 -3.76 25.43 -7.73
C LEU A 314 -4.88 26.15 -8.48
N GLU A 315 -5.09 27.42 -8.15
CA GLU A 315 -6.09 28.27 -8.80
C GLU A 315 -5.45 29.62 -9.15
N ASN A 316 -5.45 29.98 -10.44
CA ASN A 316 -4.98 31.29 -10.93
C ASN A 316 -3.62 31.71 -10.31
N GLU A 317 -2.63 30.83 -10.39
CA GLU A 317 -1.28 31.04 -9.82
C GLU A 317 -1.28 31.36 -8.31
N SER A 318 -2.24 30.81 -7.57
CA SER A 318 -2.32 30.90 -6.12
C SER A 318 -2.53 29.52 -5.51
N LEU A 319 -1.89 29.27 -4.36
CA LEU A 319 -2.07 28.04 -3.60
C LEU A 319 -3.41 28.11 -2.86
N GLY A 320 -4.28 27.16 -3.16
CA GLY A 320 -5.57 26.98 -2.51
C GLY A 320 -5.47 26.06 -1.31
N LYS A 321 -6.49 25.23 -1.13
CA LYS A 321 -6.60 24.29 0.00
C LYS A 321 -5.49 23.25 -0.06
N LYS A 322 -4.90 22.94 1.10
CA LYS A 322 -4.04 21.77 1.29
C LYS A 322 -4.89 20.50 1.39
N ILE A 323 -4.66 19.52 0.53
CA ILE A 323 -5.40 18.25 0.47
C ILE A 323 -4.61 17.05 0.99
N PHE A 324 -3.30 17.23 1.19
CA PHE A 324 -2.38 16.22 1.69
C PHE A 324 -1.21 16.86 2.43
N GLU A 325 -0.76 16.20 3.49
CA GLU A 325 0.40 16.58 4.29
C GLU A 325 1.04 15.32 4.87
N LYS A 326 2.36 15.16 4.71
CA LYS A 326 3.16 14.12 5.36
C LYS A 326 4.48 14.73 5.83
N PHE A 327 4.81 14.54 7.10
CA PHE A 327 6.07 14.97 7.70
C PHE A 327 6.64 13.85 8.55
N GLU A 328 7.92 13.56 8.38
CA GLU A 328 8.64 12.62 9.23
C GLU A 328 10.05 13.12 9.53
N VAL A 329 10.52 12.78 10.73
CA VAL A 329 11.92 12.92 11.14
C VAL A 329 12.55 11.54 11.02
N LEU A 330 13.64 11.44 10.26
CA LEU A 330 14.31 10.18 9.97
C LEU A 330 15.43 9.94 11.00
N HIS A 331 15.56 8.69 11.45
CA HIS A 331 16.54 8.29 12.46
C HIS A 331 17.49 7.20 11.93
N ASN A 332 18.73 7.22 12.39
CA ASN A 332 19.74 6.19 12.13
C ASN A 332 19.90 5.86 10.64
N GLU A 333 19.86 4.57 10.30
CA GLU A 333 19.97 4.06 8.94
C GLU A 333 18.87 4.59 8.02
N GLN A 334 17.68 4.96 8.49
CA GLN A 334 16.65 5.55 7.63
C GLN A 334 17.05 6.94 7.11
N ALA A 335 17.81 7.71 7.89
CA ALA A 335 18.30 9.00 7.43
C ALA A 335 19.37 8.85 6.32
N PHE A 336 20.11 7.75 6.34
CA PHE A 336 21.24 7.50 5.44
C PHE A 336 20.87 6.66 4.21
N TYR A 337 20.17 5.56 4.45
CA TYR A 337 19.75 4.55 3.47
C TYR A 337 18.24 4.58 3.23
N GLY A 338 17.46 5.03 4.22
CA GLY A 338 16.01 5.03 4.13
C GLY A 338 15.54 5.83 2.93
N GLY A 339 14.81 5.12 2.08
CA GLY A 339 14.18 5.67 0.91
C GLY A 339 13.41 6.94 1.28
N LYS A 340 13.51 7.96 0.43
CA LYS A 340 12.88 9.26 0.66
C LYS A 340 11.43 9.21 0.23
N TYR A 341 10.50 9.75 1.02
CA TYR A 341 9.11 9.85 0.59
C TYR A 341 9.05 11.00 -0.40
N HIS A 342 8.84 10.68 -1.67
CA HIS A 342 8.82 11.68 -2.71
C HIS A 342 7.90 11.25 -3.84
N PHE A 343 7.30 12.27 -4.46
CA PHE A 343 6.44 12.10 -5.60
C PHE A 343 7.23 11.56 -6.79
N ILE A 344 6.71 10.50 -7.40
CA ILE A 344 7.24 9.94 -8.64
C ILE A 344 6.45 10.49 -9.82
N ASP A 345 5.14 10.22 -9.87
CA ASP A 345 4.29 10.64 -10.99
C ASP A 345 2.79 10.57 -10.62
N ALA A 346 1.93 11.08 -11.51
CA ALA A 346 0.48 10.98 -11.42
C ALA A 346 -0.16 10.59 -12.76
N PHE A 347 -1.08 9.63 -12.71
CA PHE A 347 -1.72 9.04 -13.88
C PHE A 347 -3.23 8.94 -13.71
N ASP A 348 -3.96 8.90 -14.83
CA ASP A 348 -5.36 8.50 -14.87
C ASP A 348 -5.45 7.01 -15.22
N LEU A 349 -5.25 6.16 -14.22
CA LEU A 349 -5.30 4.70 -14.40
C LEU A 349 -6.73 4.13 -14.36
N ASP A 350 -7.69 4.89 -13.84
CA ASP A 350 -9.11 4.49 -13.82
C ASP A 350 -9.90 5.01 -15.03
N GLU A 351 -9.30 5.88 -15.84
CA GLU A 351 -9.92 6.50 -17.03
C GLU A 351 -11.13 7.38 -16.66
N ASP A 352 -11.16 7.90 -15.42
CA ASP A 352 -12.22 8.74 -14.86
C ASP A 352 -11.75 10.20 -14.62
N GLY A 353 -10.50 10.50 -14.99
CA GLY A 353 -9.85 11.80 -14.78
C GLY A 353 -9.43 12.06 -13.33
N ALA A 354 -9.58 11.10 -12.41
CA ALA A 354 -9.11 11.24 -11.04
C ALA A 354 -7.63 10.84 -10.93
N PRO A 355 -6.74 11.72 -10.43
CA PRO A 355 -5.33 11.40 -10.29
C PRO A 355 -5.08 10.23 -9.36
N ILE A 356 -4.36 9.22 -9.87
CA ILE A 356 -3.66 8.22 -9.06
C ILE A 356 -2.20 8.64 -8.99
N LEU A 357 -1.72 8.85 -7.77
CA LEU A 357 -0.38 9.30 -7.43
C LEU A 357 0.49 8.11 -7.09
N ILE A 358 1.72 8.12 -7.60
CA ILE A 358 2.75 7.16 -7.25
C ILE A 358 3.83 7.90 -6.47
N TRP A 359 4.14 7.37 -5.29
CA TRP A 359 5.18 7.86 -4.43
C TRP A 359 6.25 6.80 -4.26
N HIS A 360 7.50 7.22 -4.19
CA HIS A 360 8.49 6.40 -3.50
C HIS A 360 8.12 6.42 -2.01
N HIS A 361 7.94 5.25 -1.40
CA HIS A 361 7.64 5.15 0.02
C HIS A 361 8.92 5.06 0.85
N ASN A 362 8.84 5.49 2.12
CA ASN A 362 9.93 5.27 3.06
C ASN A 362 10.02 3.79 3.42
N GLY A 363 11.18 3.20 3.16
CA GLY A 363 11.55 1.87 3.60
C GLY A 363 13.06 1.84 3.79
N TYR A 364 13.58 0.86 4.52
CA TYR A 364 15.02 0.56 4.51
C TYR A 364 15.48 0.15 3.09
N ASP A 365 14.52 -0.17 2.21
CA ASP A 365 14.70 -0.72 0.87
C ASP A 365 14.23 0.26 -0.22
N GLY A 366 15.02 0.41 -1.29
CA GLY A 366 14.95 1.52 -2.24
C GLY A 366 13.87 1.46 -3.32
N PHE A 367 12.89 0.55 -3.23
CA PHE A 367 11.94 0.32 -4.32
C PHE A 367 10.46 0.16 -3.91
N VAL A 368 10.09 0.49 -2.68
CA VAL A 368 8.68 0.48 -2.27
C VAL A 368 7.95 1.65 -2.91
N ASN A 369 6.85 1.36 -3.62
CA ASN A 369 5.97 2.36 -4.22
C ASN A 369 4.65 2.41 -3.46
N GLU A 370 4.21 3.62 -3.09
CA GLU A 370 2.87 3.87 -2.57
C GLU A 370 1.97 4.40 -3.69
N PHE A 371 0.84 3.74 -3.88
CA PHE A 371 -0.23 4.23 -4.73
C PHE A 371 -1.27 4.93 -3.86
N SER A 372 -1.67 6.12 -4.27
CA SER A 372 -2.74 6.89 -3.63
C SER A 372 -3.67 7.48 -4.68
N LYS A 373 -4.93 7.73 -4.33
CA LYS A 373 -5.91 8.38 -5.24
C LYS A 373 -6.36 9.71 -4.69
N VAL A 374 -6.47 10.72 -5.55
CA VAL A 374 -7.14 11.97 -5.22
C VAL A 374 -8.65 11.77 -5.33
N LYS A 375 -9.36 11.85 -4.21
CA LYS A 375 -10.81 11.69 -4.12
C LYS A 375 -11.38 12.67 -3.11
N ASN A 376 -12.46 13.37 -3.49
CA ASN A 376 -13.15 14.34 -2.62
C ASN A 376 -12.20 15.35 -1.96
N ASP A 377 -11.27 15.91 -2.73
CA ASP A 377 -10.25 16.87 -2.27
C ASP A 377 -9.40 16.37 -1.09
N LYS A 378 -9.08 15.07 -1.12
CA LYS A 378 -8.14 14.39 -0.22
C LYS A 378 -7.33 13.38 -1.02
N VAL A 379 -6.13 13.08 -0.53
CA VAL A 379 -5.33 11.95 -1.01
C VAL A 379 -5.60 10.76 -0.12
N GLU A 380 -6.14 9.69 -0.69
CA GLU A 380 -6.46 8.44 0.00
C GLU A 380 -5.44 7.37 -0.41
N PRO A 381 -4.79 6.69 0.55
CA PRO A 381 -3.86 5.60 0.23
C PRO A 381 -4.63 4.43 -0.40
N MET A 382 -4.01 3.78 -1.39
CA MET A 382 -4.55 2.59 -2.05
C MET A 382 -3.81 1.33 -1.56
N PHE A 383 -2.52 1.25 -1.82
CA PHE A 383 -1.66 0.11 -1.43
C PHE A 383 -0.18 0.46 -1.61
N LEU A 384 0.68 -0.37 -1.01
CA LEU A 384 2.12 -0.40 -1.25
C LEU A 384 2.45 -1.54 -2.22
N THR A 385 3.55 -1.46 -2.96
CA THR A 385 4.03 -2.52 -3.86
C THR A 385 5.52 -2.35 -4.17
N GLY A 386 6.14 -3.30 -4.86
CA GLY A 386 7.56 -3.23 -5.26
C GLY A 386 8.55 -3.41 -4.10
N GLY A 387 8.08 -3.84 -2.93
CA GLY A 387 8.97 -4.17 -1.82
C GLY A 387 9.81 -5.40 -2.13
N ASP A 388 11.11 -5.19 -2.33
CA ASP A 388 12.15 -6.21 -2.14
C ASP A 388 13.50 -5.50 -1.96
N ALA A 389 14.33 -6.02 -1.05
CA ALA A 389 15.43 -5.33 -0.40
C ALA A 389 16.71 -5.28 -1.25
N CYS A 390 16.79 -4.30 -2.16
CA CYS A 390 18.02 -3.60 -2.58
C CYS A 390 17.89 -2.04 -2.62
#